data_AF-A0A9X1BAK2-F1
#
_entry.id   AF-A0A9X1BAK2-F1
#
_cell.length_a   1.000
_cell.length_b   1.000
_cell.length_c   1.000
_cell.angle_alpha   90.00
_cell.angle_beta   90.00
_cell.angle_gamma   90.00
#
_symmetry.space_group_name_H-M   'P 1'
#
loop_
_entity.id
_entity.type
_entity.pdbx_description
1 polymer ?
#
loop_
_entity_poly.entity_id
_entity_poly.type
_entity_poly.pdbx_seq_one_letter_code
_entity_poly.pdbx_strand_id
1 'polypeptide(L)'
;MSNTNERLGVHYCAGIVEHNKWLFREQPVNDIGIDAHIEYIENGKPKQLLALQIKSGPSWFREKKDDCVIFRKINERQYNYWTMNSLPCIIVLYHPETNVCIWQKLTVDTIERTKNGDGRGFIVRIPLSQVFLDESSNKELLSYTNLPQHIVNYNFLSSQKNFMQIIKNGGEIKLHSREWINKSSGKGEVELIVDDRKTIQKYIYPYWFPYTPYTDVFPKLFPWANFSPDEEFFEEDDIELWKQYHCYYDEERDDWLVVGDTFEEFRKTLNPMRWKDYSGEIAEYMLILSLNELGDSFLNVDNFLDKNQPYVETRSKERSGE
;
A
#
# COMPACT_ATOMS: atom_id res chain seq x y z
N MET A 1 -34.31 27.24 -0.05
CA MET A 1 -34.00 27.35 1.40
C MET A 1 -33.56 25.98 1.85
N SER A 2 -32.28 25.80 2.22
CA SER A 2 -31.80 24.54 2.80
C SER A 2 -32.57 24.27 4.10
N ASN A 3 -32.96 23.02 4.34
CA ASN A 3 -33.63 22.64 5.58
C ASN A 3 -32.68 22.95 6.76
N THR A 4 -33.15 23.62 7.81
CA THR A 4 -32.32 24.02 8.97
C THR A 4 -31.51 22.85 9.54
N ASN A 5 -32.10 21.64 9.52
CA ASN A 5 -31.43 20.42 9.96
C ASN A 5 -30.24 20.02 9.06
N GLU A 6 -30.34 20.21 7.75
CA GLU A 6 -29.26 19.90 6.81
C GLU A 6 -28.05 20.81 7.06
N ARG A 7 -28.28 22.13 7.24
CA ARG A 7 -27.22 23.08 7.60
C ARG A 7 -26.57 22.73 8.92
N LEU A 8 -27.37 22.41 9.94
CA LEU A 8 -26.85 21.98 11.25
C LEU A 8 -25.90 20.79 11.11
N GLY A 9 -26.26 19.80 10.27
CA GLY A 9 -25.40 18.64 10.02
C GLY A 9 -24.09 18.97 9.34
N VAL A 10 -24.12 19.83 8.31
CA VAL A 10 -22.90 20.31 7.64
C VAL A 10 -21.97 21.01 8.62
N HIS A 11 -22.49 21.94 9.43
CA HIS A 11 -21.70 22.67 10.41
C HIS A 11 -21.14 21.77 11.53
N TYR A 12 -21.94 20.83 12.02
CA TYR A 12 -21.50 19.90 13.06
C TYR A 12 -20.39 18.96 12.55
N CYS A 13 -20.58 18.39 11.35
CA CYS A 13 -19.56 17.56 10.72
C CYS A 13 -18.28 18.33 10.41
N ALA A 14 -18.38 19.58 9.94
CA ALA A 14 -17.22 20.45 9.73
C ALA A 14 -16.42 20.64 11.03
N GLY A 15 -17.10 20.84 12.17
CA GLY A 15 -16.46 20.91 13.47
C GLY A 15 -15.66 19.65 13.82
N ILE A 16 -16.24 18.46 13.62
CA ILE A 16 -15.54 17.17 13.84
C ILE A 16 -14.31 17.05 12.93
N VAL A 17 -14.45 17.40 11.65
CA VAL A 17 -13.40 17.32 10.63
C VAL A 17 -12.19 18.18 11.03
N GLU A 18 -12.42 19.45 11.34
CA GLU A 18 -11.37 20.40 11.72
C GLU A 18 -10.67 20.01 13.03
N HIS A 19 -11.41 19.48 14.02
CA HIS A 19 -10.81 18.98 15.28
C HIS A 19 -9.88 17.78 15.05
N ASN A 20 -10.10 17.00 13.99
CA ASN A 20 -9.31 15.82 13.66
C ASN A 20 -8.19 16.11 12.63
N LYS A 21 -7.81 17.38 12.43
CA LYS A 21 -6.75 17.83 11.49
C LYS A 21 -7.07 17.60 10.02
N TRP A 22 -8.35 17.47 9.69
CA TRP A 22 -8.82 17.50 8.31
C TRP A 22 -9.32 18.92 8.00
N LEU A 23 -9.06 19.39 6.79
CA LEU A 23 -9.62 20.65 6.29
C LEU A 23 -10.97 20.39 5.62
N PHE A 24 -12.01 21.11 6.02
CA PHE A 24 -13.37 20.99 5.46
C PHE A 24 -13.62 22.00 4.33
N ARG A 25 -14.03 21.53 3.15
CA ARG A 25 -14.44 22.36 1.99
C ARG A 25 -15.89 22.07 1.61
N GLU A 26 -16.81 22.88 2.12
CA GLU A 26 -18.22 22.84 1.73
C GLU A 26 -18.36 23.08 0.21
N GLN A 27 -19.19 22.28 -0.47
CA GLN A 27 -19.42 22.44 -1.90
C GLN A 27 -20.60 23.41 -2.16
N PRO A 28 -20.42 24.47 -2.98
CA PRO A 28 -21.35 25.60 -2.98
C PRO A 28 -22.74 25.38 -3.61
N VAL A 29 -23.02 24.32 -4.39
CA VAL A 29 -24.35 24.11 -5.02
C VAL A 29 -24.63 22.62 -5.38
N ASN A 30 -25.86 22.17 -5.07
CA ASN A 30 -26.67 21.00 -5.49
C ASN A 30 -26.09 19.96 -6.50
N ASP A 31 -24.87 19.48 -6.28
CA ASP A 31 -24.21 18.51 -7.16
C ASP A 31 -24.46 17.09 -6.66
N ILE A 32 -25.51 16.45 -7.20
CA ILE A 32 -25.79 15.00 -7.31
C ILE A 32 -25.64 14.16 -6.02
N GLY A 33 -25.32 14.76 -4.88
CA GLY A 33 -25.12 14.11 -3.59
C GLY A 33 -23.70 14.20 -2.99
N ILE A 34 -22.94 15.28 -3.17
CA ILE A 34 -21.75 15.58 -2.34
C ILE A 34 -21.90 16.97 -1.73
N ASP A 35 -21.84 17.03 -0.40
CA ASP A 35 -21.99 18.28 0.37
C ASP A 35 -20.65 18.92 0.71
N ALA A 36 -19.58 18.12 0.82
CA ALA A 36 -18.26 18.62 1.15
C ALA A 36 -17.13 17.71 0.66
N HIS A 37 -15.93 18.28 0.53
CA HIS A 37 -14.68 17.53 0.50
C HIS A 37 -13.92 17.74 1.80
N ILE A 38 -13.21 16.71 2.27
CA ILE A 38 -12.31 16.81 3.42
C ILE A 38 -10.91 16.36 3.05
N GLU A 39 -9.90 17.11 3.50
CA GLU A 39 -8.50 16.88 3.15
C GLU A 39 -7.64 16.73 4.41
N TYR A 40 -7.01 15.59 4.61
CA TYR A 40 -6.10 15.39 5.73
C TYR A 40 -4.75 16.04 5.44
N ILE A 41 -4.29 16.88 6.37
CA ILE A 41 -3.01 17.58 6.27
C ILE A 41 -2.04 17.01 7.31
N GLU A 42 -0.91 16.50 6.83
CA GLU A 42 0.19 16.04 7.68
C GLU A 42 1.44 16.83 7.34
N ASN A 43 2.04 17.49 8.34
CA ASN A 43 3.24 18.32 8.17
C ASN A 43 3.13 19.36 7.03
N GLY A 44 1.94 19.97 6.89
CA GLY A 44 1.67 20.99 5.88
C GLY A 44 1.46 20.45 4.47
N LYS A 45 1.42 19.12 4.27
CA LYS A 45 1.18 18.50 2.97
C LYS A 45 -0.16 17.75 2.96
N PRO A 46 -0.94 17.86 1.88
CA PRO A 46 -2.09 16.98 1.64
C PRO A 46 -1.68 15.51 1.58
N LYS A 47 -2.41 14.66 2.30
CA LYS A 47 -2.16 13.21 2.34
C LYS A 47 -3.37 12.38 1.89
N GLN A 48 -4.58 12.87 2.13
CA GLN A 48 -5.81 12.15 1.79
C GLN A 48 -6.92 13.15 1.48
N LEU A 49 -7.76 12.85 0.48
CA LEU A 49 -8.90 13.67 0.07
C LEU A 49 -10.13 12.79 -0.12
N LEU A 50 -11.22 13.12 0.58
CA LEU A 50 -12.46 12.35 0.56
C LEU A 50 -13.65 13.24 0.20
N ALA A 51 -14.68 12.64 -0.38
CA ALA A 51 -15.95 13.29 -0.70
C ALA A 51 -17.05 12.83 0.27
N LEU A 52 -17.81 13.78 0.81
CA LEU A 52 -18.80 13.53 1.86
C LEU A 52 -20.21 13.86 1.35
N GLN A 53 -21.12 12.90 1.50
CA GLN A 53 -22.55 13.15 1.55
C GLN A 53 -22.99 13.19 3.03
N ILE A 54 -23.57 14.29 3.47
CA ILE A 54 -24.07 14.47 4.84
C ILE A 54 -25.60 14.41 4.82
N LYS A 55 -26.18 13.60 5.70
CA LYS A 55 -27.64 13.56 5.92
C LYS A 55 -27.92 13.75 7.40
N SER A 56 -28.73 14.76 7.71
CA SER A 56 -29.01 15.17 9.08
C SER A 56 -30.48 15.00 9.43
N GLY A 57 -30.74 14.48 10.63
CA GLY A 57 -32.06 14.41 11.23
C GLY A 57 -32.38 13.06 11.89
N PRO A 58 -33.20 13.04 12.96
CA PRO A 58 -33.55 11.80 13.67
C PRO A 58 -34.27 10.78 12.78
N SER A 59 -34.95 11.24 11.73
CA SER A 59 -35.69 10.38 10.79
C SER A 59 -34.81 9.41 10.03
N TRP A 60 -33.53 9.72 9.80
CA TRP A 60 -32.58 8.81 9.15
C TRP A 60 -32.24 7.60 10.01
N PHE A 61 -32.41 7.69 11.33
CA PHE A 61 -32.08 6.64 12.29
C PHE A 61 -33.28 5.77 12.68
N ARG A 62 -34.44 5.92 12.02
CA ARG A 62 -35.67 5.18 12.35
C ARG A 62 -35.59 3.69 12.02
N GLU A 63 -34.98 3.36 10.88
CA GLU A 63 -34.85 1.96 10.45
C GLU A 63 -33.48 1.43 10.89
N LYS A 64 -33.49 0.58 11.92
CA LYS A 64 -32.31 -0.09 12.45
C LYS A 64 -32.46 -1.60 12.36
N LYS A 65 -31.42 -2.28 11.90
CA LYS A 65 -31.37 -3.75 11.81
C LYS A 65 -29.92 -4.21 11.89
N ASP A 66 -29.66 -5.29 12.61
CA ASP A 66 -28.33 -5.93 12.71
C ASP A 66 -27.22 -4.90 13.07
N ASP A 67 -27.46 -4.10 14.10
CA ASP A 67 -26.58 -3.00 14.56
C ASP A 67 -26.21 -1.93 13.51
N CYS A 68 -27.02 -1.83 12.46
CA CYS A 68 -26.87 -0.84 11.40
C CYS A 68 -28.11 0.06 11.27
N VAL A 69 -27.90 1.30 10.84
CA VAL A 69 -28.95 2.14 10.25
C VAL A 69 -29.09 1.78 8.77
N ILE A 70 -30.33 1.59 8.31
CA ILE A 70 -30.64 1.22 6.93
C ILE A 70 -30.99 2.47 6.12
N PHE A 71 -30.08 2.89 5.25
CA PHE A 71 -30.27 4.06 4.39
C PHE A 71 -30.75 3.63 3.00
N ARG A 72 -31.94 4.10 2.59
CA ARG A 72 -32.62 3.65 1.35
C ARG A 72 -32.85 4.73 0.30
N LYS A 73 -32.65 6.01 0.64
CA LYS A 73 -33.02 7.14 -0.24
C LYS A 73 -31.92 7.42 -1.28
N ILE A 74 -31.69 6.44 -2.14
CA ILE A 74 -30.66 6.44 -3.17
C ILE A 74 -31.33 6.17 -4.52
N ASN A 75 -31.07 7.02 -5.51
CA ASN A 75 -31.45 6.79 -6.90
C ASN A 75 -30.23 6.39 -7.76
N GLU A 76 -30.47 5.94 -8.99
CA GLU A 76 -29.39 5.49 -9.90
C GLU A 76 -28.34 6.57 -10.21
N ARG A 77 -28.77 7.84 -10.31
CA ARG A 77 -27.85 8.96 -10.55
C ARG A 77 -26.88 9.15 -9.39
N GLN A 78 -27.38 9.08 -8.15
CA GLN A 78 -26.57 9.14 -6.93
C GLN A 78 -25.63 7.94 -6.83
N TYR A 79 -26.15 6.73 -7.05
CA TYR A 79 -25.34 5.51 -7.07
C TYR A 79 -24.15 5.64 -8.02
N ASN A 80 -24.41 5.94 -9.30
CA ASN A 80 -23.35 6.08 -10.31
C ASN A 80 -22.37 7.20 -9.95
N TYR A 81 -22.87 8.34 -9.46
CA TYR A 81 -22.03 9.47 -9.10
C TYR A 81 -21.08 9.15 -7.94
N TRP A 82 -21.53 8.41 -6.94
CA TRP A 82 -20.68 8.03 -5.80
C TRP A 82 -19.71 6.90 -6.15
N THR A 83 -20.15 5.85 -6.85
CA THR A 83 -19.31 4.68 -7.13
C THR A 83 -18.27 4.93 -8.21
N MET A 84 -18.50 5.91 -9.09
CA MET A 84 -17.56 6.28 -10.16
C MET A 84 -16.74 7.53 -9.83
N ASN A 85 -16.90 8.09 -8.63
CA ASN A 85 -16.15 9.28 -8.23
C ASN A 85 -14.64 8.97 -8.14
N SER A 86 -13.82 9.91 -8.60
CA SER A 86 -12.35 9.81 -8.50
C SER A 86 -11.86 9.87 -7.04
N LEU A 87 -12.63 10.50 -6.16
CA LEU A 87 -12.40 10.51 -4.71
C LEU A 87 -13.22 9.41 -4.03
N PRO A 88 -12.69 8.75 -2.99
CA PRO A 88 -13.50 7.91 -2.14
C PRO A 88 -14.67 8.70 -1.54
N CYS A 89 -15.89 8.25 -1.82
CA CYS A 89 -17.11 8.84 -1.27
C CYS A 89 -17.53 8.13 0.01
N ILE A 90 -17.96 8.90 1.00
CA ILE A 90 -18.61 8.38 2.22
C ILE A 90 -19.95 9.09 2.43
N ILE A 91 -20.90 8.38 3.04
CA ILE A 91 -22.11 8.99 3.61
C ILE A 91 -21.94 9.13 5.12
N VAL A 92 -22.28 10.29 5.66
CA VAL A 92 -22.31 10.59 7.09
C VAL A 92 -23.75 10.88 7.49
N LEU A 93 -24.27 10.12 8.45
CA LEU A 93 -25.56 10.40 9.09
C LEU A 93 -25.32 11.11 10.42
N TYR A 94 -25.97 12.26 10.60
CA TYR A 94 -25.93 13.03 11.83
C TYR A 94 -27.28 13.04 12.55
N HIS A 95 -27.26 12.68 13.84
CA HIS A 95 -28.42 12.73 14.73
C HIS A 95 -28.35 14.00 15.62
N PRO A 96 -29.19 15.02 15.36
CA PRO A 96 -29.04 16.33 15.99
C PRO A 96 -29.35 16.39 17.49
N GLU A 97 -30.13 15.44 18.02
CA GLU A 97 -30.48 15.43 19.45
C GLU A 97 -29.43 14.74 20.33
N THR A 98 -28.67 13.80 19.75
CA THR A 98 -27.66 13.00 20.47
C THR A 98 -26.25 13.37 20.06
N ASN A 99 -26.11 14.23 19.06
CA ASN A 99 -24.84 14.64 18.46
C ASN A 99 -23.99 13.48 17.90
N VAL A 100 -24.63 12.37 17.55
CA VAL A 100 -23.94 11.20 16.98
C VAL A 100 -23.79 11.38 15.47
N CYS A 101 -22.57 11.18 14.98
CA CYS A 101 -22.28 11.03 13.55
C CYS A 101 -21.78 9.61 13.28
N ILE A 102 -22.45 8.87 12.41
CA ILE A 102 -21.99 7.56 11.91
C ILE A 102 -21.78 7.64 10.41
N TRP A 103 -20.93 6.78 9.86
CA TRP A 103 -20.58 6.86 8.44
C TRP A 103 -20.44 5.49 7.77
N GLN A 104 -20.46 5.48 6.43
CA GLN A 104 -20.15 4.30 5.62
C GLN A 104 -19.54 4.71 4.28
N LYS A 105 -18.58 3.92 3.78
CA LYS A 105 -18.02 4.10 2.43
C LYS A 105 -19.07 3.78 1.38
N LEU A 106 -19.11 4.54 0.30
CA LEU A 106 -20.02 4.36 -0.82
C LEU A 106 -19.27 3.69 -1.98
N THR A 107 -19.51 2.39 -2.17
CA THR A 107 -18.88 1.54 -3.19
C THR A 107 -19.93 0.62 -3.83
N VAL A 108 -19.53 -0.08 -4.90
CA VAL A 108 -20.37 -1.12 -5.51
C VAL A 108 -20.70 -2.27 -4.53
N ASP A 109 -19.85 -2.51 -3.53
CA ASP A 109 -20.02 -3.58 -2.54
C ASP A 109 -20.89 -3.16 -1.35
N THR A 110 -20.85 -1.88 -0.99
CA THR A 110 -21.60 -1.34 0.17
C THR A 110 -22.96 -0.76 -0.18
N ILE A 111 -23.20 -0.47 -1.47
CA ILE A 111 -24.51 -0.03 -1.98
C ILE A 111 -25.21 -1.20 -2.68
N GLU A 112 -26.09 -1.88 -1.96
CA GLU A 112 -26.80 -3.05 -2.45
C GLU A 112 -28.08 -2.67 -3.20
N ARG A 113 -28.34 -3.34 -4.33
CA ARG A 113 -29.67 -3.27 -4.98
C ARG A 113 -30.71 -4.01 -4.12
N THR A 114 -31.87 -3.38 -3.98
CA THR A 114 -33.04 -3.99 -3.33
C THR A 114 -33.45 -5.30 -4.03
N LYS A 115 -34.16 -6.19 -3.31
CA LYS A 115 -34.65 -7.49 -3.83
C LYS A 115 -33.56 -8.37 -4.45
N ASN A 116 -32.39 -8.45 -3.82
CA ASN A 116 -31.26 -9.28 -4.27
C ASN A 116 -30.80 -8.98 -5.72
N GLY A 117 -30.90 -7.73 -6.17
CA GLY A 117 -30.45 -7.31 -7.50
C GLY A 117 -31.56 -6.86 -8.44
N ASP A 118 -32.79 -7.36 -8.26
CA ASP A 118 -33.89 -7.14 -9.21
C ASP A 118 -34.74 -5.89 -8.91
N GLY A 119 -34.47 -5.21 -7.80
CA GLY A 119 -35.19 -4.03 -7.37
C GLY A 119 -34.64 -2.73 -7.97
N ARG A 120 -35.52 -1.71 -8.06
CA ARG A 120 -35.17 -0.37 -8.56
C ARG A 120 -34.57 0.58 -7.52
N GLY A 121 -34.56 0.19 -6.24
CA GLY A 121 -33.97 0.99 -5.15
C GLY A 121 -32.63 0.41 -4.69
N PHE A 122 -31.86 1.23 -3.96
CA PHE A 122 -30.61 0.79 -3.33
C PHE A 122 -30.68 0.92 -1.80
N ILE A 123 -29.81 0.20 -1.11
CA ILE A 123 -29.67 0.19 0.34
C ILE A 123 -28.19 0.34 0.69
N VAL A 124 -27.90 1.13 1.71
CA VAL A 124 -26.60 1.13 2.40
C VAL A 124 -26.85 0.79 3.86
N ARG A 125 -26.08 -0.16 4.40
CA ARG A 125 -26.05 -0.49 5.83
C ARG A 125 -24.94 0.33 6.50
N ILE A 126 -25.30 1.19 7.44
CA ILE A 126 -24.39 2.11 8.12
C ILE A 126 -24.23 1.63 9.56
N PRO A 127 -23.09 1.02 9.94
CA PRO A 127 -22.89 0.46 11.27
C PRO A 127 -22.97 1.53 12.36
N LEU A 128 -23.65 1.23 13.46
CA LEU A 128 -23.75 2.15 14.61
C LEU A 128 -22.41 2.34 15.32
N SER A 129 -21.53 1.34 15.26
CA SER A 129 -20.17 1.38 15.81
C SER A 129 -19.19 2.25 14.99
N GLN A 130 -19.52 2.57 13.74
CA GLN A 130 -18.64 3.29 12.82
C GLN A 130 -18.82 4.81 12.97
N VAL A 131 -18.30 5.34 14.08
CA VAL A 131 -18.43 6.75 14.48
C VAL A 131 -17.51 7.64 13.65
N PHE A 132 -18.07 8.70 13.07
CA PHE A 132 -17.35 9.55 12.12
C PHE A 132 -16.15 10.25 12.77
N LEU A 133 -14.96 9.94 12.25
CA LEU A 133 -13.65 10.47 12.69
C LEU A 133 -13.35 10.26 14.18
N ASP A 134 -13.77 9.13 14.74
CA ASP A 134 -13.12 8.61 15.95
C ASP A 134 -11.73 8.04 15.61
N GLU A 135 -10.96 7.58 16.61
CA GLU A 135 -9.58 7.12 16.39
C GLU A 135 -9.49 5.98 15.36
N SER A 136 -10.43 5.02 15.41
CA SER A 136 -10.47 3.88 14.50
C SER A 136 -10.85 4.31 13.08
N SER A 137 -11.93 5.06 12.94
CA SER A 137 -12.43 5.55 11.66
C SER A 137 -11.43 6.49 11.00
N ASN A 138 -10.70 7.30 11.77
CA ASN A 138 -9.68 8.17 11.21
C ASN A 138 -8.56 7.37 10.53
N LYS A 139 -8.09 6.28 11.15
CA LYS A 139 -7.10 5.37 10.55
C LYS A 139 -7.64 4.71 9.28
N GLU A 140 -8.90 4.28 9.31
CA GLU A 140 -9.54 3.64 8.15
C GLU A 140 -9.71 4.62 6.98
N LEU A 141 -10.26 5.81 7.24
CA LEU A 141 -10.50 6.85 6.23
C LEU A 141 -9.20 7.34 5.57
N LEU A 142 -8.09 7.36 6.31
CA LEU A 142 -6.76 7.67 5.75
C LEU A 142 -6.28 6.63 4.74
N SER A 143 -6.75 5.37 4.83
CA SER A 143 -6.35 4.29 3.92
C SER A 143 -7.13 4.25 2.60
N TYR A 144 -8.26 4.96 2.52
CA TYR A 144 -9.16 4.83 1.39
C TYR A 144 -8.60 5.40 0.09
N THR A 145 -8.75 4.62 -0.98
CA THR A 145 -8.44 5.04 -2.34
C THR A 145 -9.50 4.50 -3.29
N ASN A 146 -9.81 5.29 -4.32
CA ASN A 146 -10.60 4.86 -5.48
C ASN A 146 -9.70 4.63 -6.71
N LEU A 147 -8.37 4.69 -6.53
CA LEU A 147 -7.43 4.42 -7.62
C LEU A 147 -7.54 2.96 -8.06
N PRO A 148 -7.64 2.69 -9.37
CA PRO A 148 -7.55 1.33 -9.88
C PRO A 148 -6.25 0.65 -9.41
N GLN A 149 -6.30 -0.67 -9.19
CA GLN A 149 -5.15 -1.43 -8.66
C GLN A 149 -3.86 -1.22 -9.47
N HIS A 150 -3.96 -1.09 -10.80
CA HIS A 150 -2.80 -0.84 -11.65
C HIS A 150 -2.13 0.51 -11.36
N ILE A 151 -2.89 1.55 -10.97
CA ILE A 151 -2.34 2.84 -10.56
C ILE A 151 -1.70 2.73 -9.17
N VAL A 152 -2.30 1.98 -8.25
CA VAL A 152 -1.71 1.72 -6.93
C VAL A 152 -0.35 1.02 -7.07
N ASN A 153 -0.29 -0.02 -7.91
CA ASN A 153 0.95 -0.75 -8.19
C ASN A 153 1.98 0.14 -8.90
N TYR A 154 1.56 1.00 -9.84
CA TYR A 154 2.44 1.98 -10.47
C TYR A 154 3.04 2.93 -9.43
N ASN A 155 2.22 3.49 -8.53
CA ASN A 155 2.68 4.40 -7.48
C ASN A 155 3.66 3.72 -6.52
N PHE A 156 3.43 2.45 -6.19
CA PHE A 156 4.35 1.66 -5.38
C PHE A 156 5.73 1.53 -6.05
N LEU A 157 5.80 1.17 -7.34
CA LEU A 157 7.05 1.11 -8.08
C LEU A 157 7.69 2.51 -8.23
N SER A 158 6.88 3.53 -8.48
CA SER A 158 7.33 4.91 -8.62
C SER A 158 8.00 5.44 -7.34
N SER A 159 7.49 5.07 -6.16
CA SER A 159 8.13 5.43 -4.88
C SER A 159 9.55 4.87 -4.70
N GLN A 160 9.89 3.82 -5.47
CA GLN A 160 11.20 3.17 -5.44
C GLN A 160 12.06 3.49 -6.68
N LYS A 161 11.58 4.38 -7.57
CA LYS A 161 12.25 4.79 -8.83
C LYS A 161 13.71 5.20 -8.64
N ASN A 162 14.00 5.93 -7.55
CA ASN A 162 15.35 6.41 -7.30
C ASN A 162 16.36 5.27 -7.10
N PHE A 163 15.97 4.18 -6.42
CA PHE A 163 16.83 3.01 -6.23
C PHE A 163 17.15 2.34 -7.56
N MET A 164 16.11 2.14 -8.39
CA MET A 164 16.27 1.58 -9.73
C MET A 164 17.21 2.43 -10.62
N GLN A 165 17.09 3.76 -10.54
CA GLN A 165 17.96 4.68 -11.31
C GLN A 165 19.41 4.67 -10.82
N ILE A 166 19.66 4.53 -9.52
CA ILE A 166 21.02 4.42 -8.96
C ILE A 166 21.73 3.20 -9.57
N ILE A 167 21.07 2.04 -9.56
CA ILE A 167 21.62 0.81 -10.16
C ILE A 167 21.86 1.00 -11.66
N LYS A 168 20.92 1.61 -12.40
CA LYS A 168 21.07 1.88 -13.84
C LYS A 168 22.25 2.79 -14.15
N ASN A 169 22.57 3.73 -13.26
CA ASN A 169 23.73 4.62 -13.36
C ASN A 169 25.02 3.99 -12.83
N GLY A 170 24.96 2.70 -12.44
CA GLY A 170 26.06 1.87 -12.00
C GLY A 170 26.43 2.05 -10.51
N GLY A 171 25.58 2.68 -9.72
CA GLY A 171 25.65 2.59 -8.26
C GLY A 171 25.24 1.20 -7.76
N GLU A 172 25.37 0.98 -6.46
CA GLU A 172 25.12 -0.32 -5.82
C GLU A 172 24.10 -0.17 -4.70
N ILE A 173 23.23 -1.17 -4.56
CA ILE A 173 22.27 -1.25 -3.47
C ILE A 173 22.37 -2.62 -2.83
N LYS A 174 22.63 -2.65 -1.53
CA LYS A 174 22.64 -3.85 -0.72
C LYS A 174 21.46 -3.86 0.25
N LEU A 175 20.74 -4.97 0.32
CA LEU A 175 19.76 -5.26 1.35
C LEU A 175 20.47 -5.98 2.49
N HIS A 176 20.47 -5.35 3.66
CA HIS A 176 20.93 -5.94 4.89
C HIS A 176 19.73 -6.23 5.79
N SER A 177 19.65 -7.43 6.34
CA SER A 177 18.53 -7.81 7.20
C SER A 177 18.91 -8.81 8.28
N ARG A 178 18.27 -8.69 9.45
CA ARG A 178 18.37 -9.66 10.55
C ARG A 178 16.96 -10.13 10.92
N GLU A 179 16.76 -11.44 10.95
CA GLU A 179 15.48 -12.09 11.27
C GLU A 179 15.64 -13.01 12.47
N TRP A 180 14.78 -12.89 13.49
CA TRP A 180 14.70 -13.87 14.57
C TRP A 180 13.78 -15.04 14.17
N ILE A 181 14.37 -16.09 13.62
CA ILE A 181 13.64 -17.17 12.93
C ILE A 181 12.72 -18.00 13.84
N ASN A 182 13.01 -18.07 15.14
CA ASN A 182 12.21 -18.82 16.12
C ASN A 182 11.11 -17.98 16.80
N LYS A 183 10.86 -16.74 16.35
CA LYS A 183 9.86 -15.84 16.94
C LYS A 183 8.69 -15.66 15.98
N SER A 184 7.49 -16.10 16.37
CA SER A 184 6.26 -15.93 15.58
C SER A 184 5.87 -14.48 15.32
N SER A 185 6.43 -13.53 16.09
CA SER A 185 6.24 -12.09 15.88
C SER A 185 6.88 -11.57 14.59
N GLY A 186 7.72 -12.36 13.90
CA GLY A 186 8.44 -11.91 12.71
C GLY A 186 9.41 -10.76 13.00
N LYS A 187 9.97 -10.75 14.23
CA LYS A 187 10.84 -9.68 14.69
C LYS A 187 12.11 -9.68 13.83
N GLY A 188 12.46 -8.51 13.32
CA GLY A 188 13.69 -8.35 12.57
C GLY A 188 13.92 -6.91 12.16
N GLU A 189 14.92 -6.73 11.32
CA GLU A 189 15.35 -5.44 10.79
C GLU A 189 15.61 -5.60 9.30
N VAL A 190 15.18 -4.63 8.49
CA VAL A 190 15.46 -4.57 7.06
C VAL A 190 15.97 -3.17 6.76
N GLU A 191 17.14 -3.08 6.16
CA GLU A 191 17.70 -1.82 5.68
C GLU A 191 18.28 -1.96 4.27
N LEU A 192 18.24 -0.88 3.51
CA LEU A 192 19.00 -0.74 2.27
C LEU A 192 20.23 0.13 2.52
N ILE A 193 21.39 -0.37 2.13
CA ILE A 193 22.65 0.36 2.03
C ILE A 193 22.80 0.76 0.57
N VAL A 194 22.77 2.06 0.30
CA VAL A 194 22.72 2.62 -1.05
C VAL A 194 23.99 3.41 -1.31
N ASP A 195 24.79 2.97 -2.28
CA ASP A 195 25.96 3.68 -2.80
C ASP A 195 25.65 4.26 -4.18
N ASP A 196 25.53 5.58 -4.27
CA ASP A 196 25.27 6.30 -5.53
C ASP A 196 26.57 6.73 -6.26
N ARG A 197 27.72 6.17 -5.88
CA ARG A 197 29.10 6.52 -6.27
C ARG A 197 29.60 7.86 -5.72
N LYS A 198 28.79 8.58 -4.96
CA LYS A 198 29.18 9.85 -4.31
C LYS A 198 29.08 9.73 -2.80
N THR A 199 28.02 9.10 -2.31
CA THR A 199 27.70 8.95 -0.90
C THR A 199 27.08 7.58 -0.63
N ILE A 200 27.32 7.07 0.57
CA ILE A 200 26.66 5.88 1.07
C ILE A 200 25.58 6.31 2.07
N GLN A 201 24.35 5.85 1.87
CA GLN A 201 23.19 6.17 2.71
C GLN A 201 22.47 4.90 3.14
N LYS A 202 21.84 4.95 4.33
CA LYS A 202 21.04 3.84 4.87
C LYS A 202 19.56 4.20 4.92
N TYR A 203 18.71 3.30 4.44
CA TYR A 203 17.26 3.43 4.45
C TYR A 203 16.65 2.30 5.27
N ILE A 204 15.97 2.62 6.38
CA ILE A 204 15.40 1.63 7.29
C ILE A 204 13.94 1.37 6.94
N TYR A 205 13.53 0.10 6.94
CA TYR A 205 12.15 -0.34 6.79
C TYR A 205 11.61 -0.74 8.18
N PRO A 206 10.77 0.10 8.82
CA PRO A 206 10.36 -0.08 10.22
C PRO A 206 9.21 -1.09 10.36
N TYR A 207 9.32 -2.25 9.69
CA TYR A 207 8.27 -3.26 9.64
C TYR A 207 8.80 -4.64 10.02
N TRP A 208 7.93 -5.41 10.67
CA TRP A 208 8.12 -6.82 10.97
C TRP A 208 7.14 -7.63 10.15
N PHE A 209 7.50 -8.88 9.84
CA PHE A 209 6.72 -9.73 8.96
C PHE A 209 6.33 -11.03 9.69
N PRO A 210 5.27 -10.99 10.53
CA PRO A 210 4.81 -12.18 11.24
C PRO A 210 4.45 -13.32 10.28
N TYR A 211 4.80 -14.55 10.66
CA TYR A 211 4.44 -15.78 9.95
C TYR A 211 4.91 -15.88 8.49
N THR A 212 5.83 -15.00 8.05
CA THR A 212 6.34 -14.99 6.66
C THR A 212 7.86 -14.96 6.72
N PRO A 213 8.56 -15.98 6.19
CA PRO A 213 10.02 -15.95 6.09
C PRO A 213 10.49 -14.72 5.32
N TYR A 214 11.59 -14.11 5.73
CA TYR A 214 12.05 -12.86 5.10
C TYR A 214 12.43 -13.06 3.62
N THR A 215 12.86 -14.26 3.24
CA THR A 215 13.10 -14.64 1.84
C THR A 215 11.84 -14.57 0.96
N ASP A 216 10.64 -14.73 1.51
CA ASP A 216 9.36 -14.53 0.81
C ASP A 216 8.90 -13.06 0.82
N VAL A 217 9.44 -12.26 1.74
CA VAL A 217 9.12 -10.85 1.90
C VAL A 217 9.91 -9.99 0.92
N PHE A 218 11.21 -10.23 0.76
CA PHE A 218 12.07 -9.39 -0.07
C PHE A 218 11.57 -9.22 -1.51
N PRO A 219 11.13 -10.28 -2.23
CA PRO A 219 10.59 -10.13 -3.58
C PRO A 219 9.29 -9.32 -3.64
N LYS A 220 8.53 -9.24 -2.54
CA LYS A 220 7.30 -8.44 -2.44
C LYS A 220 7.60 -6.97 -2.13
N LEU A 221 8.65 -6.71 -1.34
CA LEU A 221 9.12 -5.35 -1.05
C LEU A 221 9.85 -4.73 -2.25
N PHE A 222 10.65 -5.54 -2.95
CA PHE A 222 11.50 -5.12 -4.06
C PHE A 222 11.24 -5.96 -5.31
N PRO A 223 10.00 -5.95 -5.86
CA PRO A 223 9.65 -6.80 -7.01
C PRO A 223 10.39 -6.42 -8.30
N TRP A 224 11.01 -5.24 -8.34
CA TRP A 224 11.83 -4.77 -9.44
C TRP A 224 13.26 -5.33 -9.43
N ALA A 225 13.65 -6.07 -8.38
CA ALA A 225 15.01 -6.52 -8.16
C ALA A 225 15.18 -8.04 -8.34
N ASN A 226 16.35 -8.42 -8.86
CA ASN A 226 16.95 -9.72 -8.61
C ASN A 226 17.86 -9.61 -7.37
N PHE A 227 18.03 -10.73 -6.67
CA PHE A 227 18.84 -10.81 -5.45
C PHE A 227 20.03 -11.74 -5.69
N SER A 228 21.22 -11.25 -5.36
CA SER A 228 22.45 -12.04 -5.34
C SER A 228 23.13 -11.89 -3.98
N PRO A 229 23.94 -12.86 -3.54
CA PRO A 229 24.67 -12.75 -2.28
C PRO A 229 25.74 -11.66 -2.38
N ASP A 230 26.04 -11.04 -1.25
CA ASP A 230 27.31 -10.34 -1.09
C ASP A 230 28.40 -11.38 -0.77
N GLU A 231 29.18 -11.75 -1.79
CA GLU A 231 30.16 -12.84 -1.68
C GLU A 231 31.26 -12.55 -0.65
N GLU A 232 31.63 -11.27 -0.46
CA GLU A 232 32.60 -10.86 0.56
C GLU A 232 32.01 -11.06 1.96
N PHE A 233 30.74 -10.70 2.15
CA PHE A 233 30.04 -10.92 3.41
C PHE A 233 29.99 -12.41 3.79
N PHE A 234 29.73 -13.31 2.83
CA PHE A 234 29.57 -14.75 3.09
C PHE A 234 30.86 -15.58 2.99
N GLU A 235 32.00 -14.97 2.61
CA GLU A 235 33.21 -15.72 2.23
C GLU A 235 33.69 -16.71 3.29
N GLU A 236 33.80 -16.29 4.55
CA GLU A 236 34.29 -17.14 5.64
C GLU A 236 33.39 -18.37 5.87
N ASP A 237 32.07 -18.16 5.97
CA ASP A 237 31.09 -19.22 6.17
C ASP A 237 31.04 -20.19 4.97
N ASP A 238 31.10 -19.64 3.75
CA ASP A 238 31.13 -20.46 2.54
C ASP A 238 32.40 -21.31 2.47
N ILE A 239 33.56 -20.78 2.86
CA ILE A 239 34.84 -21.52 2.94
C ILE A 239 34.75 -22.63 3.97
N GLU A 240 34.19 -22.34 5.15
CA GLU A 240 34.03 -23.35 6.20
C GLU A 240 33.12 -24.50 5.73
N LEU A 241 31.99 -24.16 5.12
CA LEU A 241 31.05 -25.13 4.58
C LEU A 241 31.68 -25.95 3.44
N TRP A 242 32.41 -25.30 2.54
CA TRP A 242 33.14 -25.97 1.47
C TRP A 242 34.18 -26.95 2.02
N LYS A 243 34.98 -26.55 3.02
CA LYS A 243 35.97 -27.43 3.65
C LYS A 243 35.33 -28.67 4.27
N GLN A 244 34.15 -28.53 4.86
CA GLN A 244 33.42 -29.66 5.46
C GLN A 244 32.96 -30.71 4.43
N TYR A 245 32.58 -30.28 3.23
CA TYR A 245 31.97 -31.17 2.21
C TYR A 245 32.92 -31.59 1.09
N HIS A 246 33.91 -30.75 0.75
CA HIS A 246 34.74 -30.89 -0.45
C HIS A 246 36.23 -30.99 -0.17
N CYS A 247 36.65 -30.88 1.10
CA CYS A 247 38.05 -31.00 1.49
C CYS A 247 38.29 -32.07 2.54
N TYR A 248 39.51 -32.58 2.55
CA TYR A 248 40.05 -33.47 3.57
C TYR A 248 41.30 -32.83 4.17
N TYR A 249 41.38 -32.76 5.49
CA TYR A 249 42.57 -32.23 6.17
C TYR A 249 43.65 -33.31 6.28
N ASP A 250 44.82 -33.04 5.69
CA ASP A 250 45.98 -33.93 5.75
C ASP A 250 46.93 -33.47 6.86
N GLU A 251 46.95 -34.23 7.96
CA GLU A 251 47.80 -33.96 9.13
C GLU A 251 49.31 -34.04 8.82
N GLU A 252 49.73 -34.81 7.81
CA GLU A 252 51.15 -34.94 7.45
C GLU A 252 51.67 -33.69 6.71
N ARG A 253 50.77 -33.00 6.01
CA ARG A 253 51.07 -31.80 5.22
C ARG A 253 50.65 -30.50 5.89
N ASP A 254 49.85 -30.59 6.96
CA ASP A 254 49.20 -29.45 7.61
C ASP A 254 48.43 -28.58 6.60
N ASP A 255 47.67 -29.25 5.71
CA ASP A 255 46.98 -28.58 4.59
C ASP A 255 45.64 -29.26 4.26
N TRP A 256 44.73 -28.48 3.66
CA TRP A 256 43.44 -28.96 3.18
C TRP A 256 43.53 -29.42 1.73
N LEU A 257 43.37 -30.72 1.51
CA LEU A 257 43.33 -31.32 0.18
C LEU A 257 41.90 -31.26 -0.37
N VAL A 258 41.74 -30.68 -1.56
CA VAL A 258 40.45 -30.64 -2.27
C VAL A 258 40.17 -32.02 -2.86
N VAL A 259 39.08 -32.64 -2.43
CA VAL A 259 38.64 -33.99 -2.86
C VAL A 259 37.31 -33.98 -3.64
N GLY A 260 36.64 -32.83 -3.70
CA GLY A 260 35.45 -32.59 -4.51
C GLY A 260 35.60 -31.37 -5.42
N ASP A 261 34.49 -30.68 -5.66
CA ASP A 261 34.44 -29.42 -6.40
C ASP A 261 35.40 -28.34 -5.84
N THR A 262 35.90 -27.48 -6.73
CA THR A 262 36.63 -26.28 -6.32
C THR A 262 35.72 -25.33 -5.54
N PHE A 263 36.31 -24.44 -4.74
CA PHE A 263 35.54 -23.48 -3.95
C PHE A 263 34.56 -22.64 -4.81
N GLU A 264 35.00 -22.18 -5.98
CA GLU A 264 34.18 -21.39 -6.91
C GLU A 264 33.05 -22.20 -7.58
N GLU A 265 33.26 -23.49 -7.82
CA GLU A 265 32.21 -24.39 -8.33
C GLU A 265 31.16 -24.65 -7.25
N PHE A 266 31.60 -24.96 -6.03
CA PHE A 266 30.73 -25.15 -4.88
C PHE A 266 29.90 -23.90 -4.57
N ARG A 267 30.54 -22.72 -4.51
CA ARG A 267 29.88 -21.44 -4.19
C ARG A 267 28.70 -21.15 -5.14
N LYS A 268 28.82 -21.50 -6.43
CA LYS A 268 27.73 -21.35 -7.42
C LYS A 268 26.52 -22.25 -7.18
N THR A 269 26.68 -23.33 -6.39
CA THR A 269 25.56 -24.23 -6.02
C THR A 269 24.77 -23.72 -4.82
N LEU A 270 25.33 -22.75 -4.07
CA LEU A 270 24.68 -22.20 -2.88
C LEU A 270 23.45 -21.36 -3.25
N ASN A 271 22.50 -21.29 -2.33
CA ASN A 271 21.31 -20.45 -2.50
C ASN A 271 21.73 -18.97 -2.62
N PRO A 272 21.31 -18.24 -3.68
CA PRO A 272 21.62 -16.82 -3.83
C PRO A 272 21.03 -15.93 -2.72
N MET A 273 19.99 -16.40 -2.04
CA MET A 273 19.37 -15.73 -0.88
C MET A 273 19.71 -16.43 0.44
N ARG A 274 20.92 -17.01 0.55
CA ARG A 274 21.44 -17.59 1.80
C ARG A 274 21.63 -16.53 2.89
N TRP A 275 21.77 -17.00 4.13
CA TRP A 275 21.97 -16.18 5.32
C TRP A 275 23.06 -16.79 6.22
N LYS A 276 23.65 -15.96 7.07
CA LYS A 276 24.48 -16.42 8.18
C LYS A 276 23.58 -16.80 9.34
N ASP A 277 23.75 -18.01 9.85
CA ASP A 277 23.03 -18.50 11.01
C ASP A 277 23.81 -18.23 12.30
N TYR A 278 23.24 -17.45 13.20
CA TYR A 278 23.80 -17.25 14.53
C TYR A 278 23.05 -18.12 15.54
N SER A 279 23.64 -19.29 15.82
CA SER A 279 23.17 -20.25 16.83
C SER A 279 21.74 -20.75 16.63
N GLY A 280 21.26 -20.82 15.38
CA GLY A 280 19.88 -21.20 15.07
C GLY A 280 18.83 -20.17 15.53
N GLU A 281 19.23 -18.98 15.96
CA GLU A 281 18.32 -17.97 16.50
C GLU A 281 18.11 -16.78 15.56
N ILE A 282 19.16 -16.36 14.86
CA ILE A 282 19.16 -15.17 14.00
C ILE A 282 19.68 -15.55 12.62
N ALA A 283 18.89 -15.23 11.59
CA ALA A 283 19.31 -15.26 10.20
C ALA A 283 19.73 -13.85 9.76
N GLU A 284 20.98 -13.68 9.34
CA GLU A 284 21.49 -12.41 8.79
C GLU A 284 21.74 -12.50 7.29
N TYR A 285 21.13 -11.59 6.54
CA TYR A 285 21.18 -11.51 5.10
C TYR A 285 21.98 -10.27 4.67
N MET A 286 22.85 -10.44 3.67
CA MET A 286 23.47 -9.34 2.93
C MET A 286 23.34 -9.66 1.44
N LEU A 287 22.41 -8.99 0.76
CA LEU A 287 22.07 -9.28 -0.64
C LEU A 287 22.32 -8.05 -1.50
N ILE A 288 22.95 -8.22 -2.65
CA ILE A 288 23.09 -7.19 -3.67
C ILE A 288 21.84 -7.21 -4.55
N LEU A 289 21.22 -6.03 -4.75
CA LEU A 289 20.05 -5.85 -5.60
C LEU A 289 20.48 -5.42 -6.99
N SER A 290 19.95 -6.10 -8.01
CA SER A 290 20.13 -5.74 -9.42
C SER A 290 18.79 -5.62 -10.12
N LEU A 291 18.71 -4.84 -11.21
CA LEU A 291 17.46 -4.71 -11.95
C LEU A 291 17.06 -6.04 -12.58
N ASN A 292 15.78 -6.40 -12.45
CA ASN A 292 15.15 -7.44 -13.25
C ASN A 292 14.38 -6.83 -14.44
N GLU A 293 13.76 -7.69 -15.24
CA GLU A 293 12.98 -7.26 -16.42
C GLU A 293 11.86 -6.26 -16.07
N LEU A 294 11.19 -6.44 -14.93
CA LEU A 294 10.16 -5.53 -14.45
C LEU A 294 10.75 -4.15 -14.13
N GLY A 295 11.86 -4.11 -13.39
CA GLY A 295 12.53 -2.87 -13.03
C GLY A 295 13.00 -2.08 -14.25
N ASP A 296 13.67 -2.74 -15.19
CA ASP A 296 14.10 -2.10 -16.44
C ASP A 296 12.91 -1.61 -17.28
N SER A 297 11.88 -2.43 -17.43
CA SER A 297 10.68 -2.07 -18.20
C SER A 297 9.93 -0.91 -17.55
N PHE A 298 9.80 -0.90 -16.22
CA PHE A 298 9.15 0.18 -15.48
C PHE A 298 9.85 1.52 -15.72
N LEU A 299 11.18 1.57 -15.64
CA LEU A 299 11.93 2.81 -15.92
C LEU A 299 11.72 3.33 -17.35
N ASN A 300 11.55 2.42 -18.32
CA ASN A 300 11.29 2.81 -19.71
C ASN A 300 9.87 3.36 -19.88
N VAL A 301 8.87 2.71 -19.28
CA VAL A 301 7.45 3.16 -19.30
C VAL A 301 7.30 4.50 -18.59
N ASP A 302 7.87 4.62 -17.39
CA ASP A 302 7.80 5.84 -16.58
C ASP A 302 8.46 7.03 -17.30
N ASN A 303 9.62 6.84 -17.94
CA ASN A 303 10.24 7.87 -18.80
C ASN A 303 9.40 8.22 -20.05
N PHE A 304 8.60 7.29 -20.57
CA PHE A 304 7.66 7.58 -21.66
C PHE A 304 6.47 8.39 -21.14
N LEU A 305 5.92 8.05 -19.98
CA LEU A 305 4.78 8.74 -19.37
C LEU A 305 5.12 10.19 -18.93
N ASP A 306 6.37 10.45 -18.54
CA ASP A 306 6.85 11.79 -18.19
C ASP A 306 6.93 12.76 -19.40
N LYS A 307 6.83 12.25 -20.64
CA LYS A 307 6.94 13.05 -21.87
C LYS A 307 5.57 13.42 -22.43
N ASN A 308 5.44 14.65 -22.92
CA ASN A 308 4.27 15.07 -23.70
C ASN A 308 4.14 14.22 -24.97
N GLN A 309 3.01 13.54 -25.11
CA GLN A 309 2.76 12.67 -26.26
C GLN A 309 2.05 13.46 -27.37
N PRO A 310 2.58 13.49 -28.60
CA PRO A 310 1.83 14.01 -29.73
C PRO A 310 0.64 13.08 -30.02
N TYR A 311 -0.49 13.66 -30.42
CA TYR A 311 -1.70 12.94 -30.86
C TYR A 311 -2.55 12.23 -29.77
N VAL A 312 -2.48 12.63 -28.49
CA VAL A 312 -3.34 12.10 -27.40
C VAL A 312 -4.84 12.12 -27.75
N GLU A 313 -5.27 13.08 -28.56
CA GLU A 313 -6.66 13.24 -29.00
C GLU A 313 -7.06 12.30 -30.16
N THR A 314 -6.10 11.65 -30.83
CA THR A 314 -6.36 10.73 -31.96
C THR A 314 -6.77 9.35 -31.48
N ARG A 315 -7.92 9.26 -30.80
CA ARG A 315 -8.48 7.98 -30.38
C ARG A 315 -9.26 7.36 -31.54
N SER A 316 -9.03 6.08 -31.81
CA SER A 316 -9.86 5.29 -32.72
C SER A 316 -11.30 5.30 -32.21
N LYS A 317 -12.22 5.78 -33.03
CA LYS A 317 -13.66 5.70 -32.74
C LYS A 317 -14.18 4.38 -33.32
N GLU A 318 -15.02 3.69 -32.56
CA GLU A 318 -15.79 2.57 -33.13
C GLU A 318 -16.60 3.09 -34.32
N ARG A 319 -16.54 2.36 -35.44
CA ARG A 319 -17.49 2.54 -36.53
C ARG A 319 -18.85 2.09 -36.00
N SER A 320 -19.69 3.03 -35.57
CA SER A 320 -21.12 2.77 -35.43
C SER A 320 -21.62 2.27 -36.79
N GLY A 321 -22.11 1.02 -36.83
CA GLY A 321 -22.44 0.30 -38.05
C GLY A 321 -23.39 1.06 -38.97
N GLU A 322 -23.19 0.86 -40.27
CA GLU A 322 -24.12 1.21 -41.36
C GLU A 322 -25.43 0.41 -41.25
#